data_AF-A0A523V2B5-F1
#
_entry.id   AF-A0A523V2B5-F1
#
_cell.length_a   1.000
_cell.length_b   1.000
_cell.length_c   1.000
_cell.angle_alpha   90.00
_cell.angle_beta   90.00
_cell.angle_gamma   90.00
#
_symmetry.space_group_name_H-M   'P 1'
#
loop_
_entity.id
_entity.type
_entity.pdbx_description
1 polymer ?
#
loop_
_entity_poly.entity_id
_entity_poly.type
_entity_poly.pdbx_seq_one_letter_code
_entity_poly.pdbx_strand_id
1 'polypeptide(L)'
;MSLVYLKRLFEESNPQNKDFADYISSIQPEYKGMIDPVEISTVQSQILTGFNSPLTTSMGRLFDAVSSLLGIKHTISFEGEAAIGLEMKIGEKLYGSLLDRNILKINKNQRYGTVLEKYNEKFVIDDFSIFTQIVNDIQHKKEKSEISFKFHNTLAQIVLDISKYVREQNNIENIALSGGVFQNTYLLDLCFELLDNNGFKVYSNFKVPVNDGGISLGQAYMASLKKIS
;
A
#
# COMPACT_ATOMS: atom_id res chain seq x y z
N MET A 1 -6.77 -10.15 -4.88
CA MET A 1 -6.52 -8.69 -5.09
C MET A 1 -5.53 -8.42 -6.22
N SER A 2 -4.33 -9.02 -6.24
CA SER A 2 -3.34 -8.83 -7.33
C SER A 2 -3.91 -9.05 -8.73
N LEU A 3 -4.79 -10.05 -8.90
CA LEU A 3 -5.45 -10.37 -10.17
C LEU A 3 -6.29 -9.21 -10.73
N VAL A 4 -6.82 -8.31 -9.90
CA VAL A 4 -7.59 -7.13 -10.36
C VAL A 4 -6.68 -6.18 -11.15
N TYR A 5 -5.52 -5.85 -10.59
CA TYR A 5 -4.54 -4.99 -11.26
C TYR A 5 -3.94 -5.67 -12.49
N LEU A 6 -3.62 -6.97 -12.39
CA LEU A 6 -3.12 -7.74 -13.53
C LEU A 6 -4.13 -7.82 -14.66
N LYS A 7 -5.44 -7.89 -14.35
CA LYS A 7 -6.48 -7.91 -15.39
C LYS A 7 -6.53 -6.61 -16.17
N ARG A 8 -6.44 -5.46 -15.49
CA ARG A 8 -6.41 -4.16 -16.13
C ARG A 8 -5.13 -3.97 -16.97
N LEU A 9 -3.97 -4.35 -16.43
CA LEU A 9 -2.70 -4.36 -17.19
C LEU A 9 -2.77 -5.24 -18.44
N PHE A 10 -3.38 -6.42 -18.32
CA PHE A 10 -3.60 -7.32 -19.43
C PHE A 10 -4.44 -6.66 -20.53
N GLU A 11 -5.52 -5.96 -20.19
CA GLU A 11 -6.35 -5.22 -21.16
C GLU A 11 -5.57 -4.08 -21.85
N GLU A 12 -4.84 -3.28 -21.08
CA GLU A 12 -4.05 -2.16 -21.63
C GLU A 12 -2.90 -2.63 -22.53
N SER A 13 -2.41 -3.86 -22.35
CA SER A 13 -1.34 -4.46 -23.16
C SER A 13 -1.76 -4.90 -24.56
N ASN A 14 -3.04 -4.77 -24.93
CA ASN A 14 -3.61 -5.22 -26.22
C ASN A 14 -3.12 -6.63 -26.64
N PRO A 15 -3.42 -7.67 -25.85
CA PRO A 15 -2.81 -8.97 -25.99
C PRO A 15 -3.30 -9.64 -27.27
N GLN A 16 -2.47 -9.62 -28.31
CA GLN A 16 -2.73 -10.30 -29.58
C GLN A 16 -2.66 -11.83 -29.39
N ASN A 17 -3.71 -12.43 -28.82
CA ASN A 17 -3.90 -13.87 -28.56
C ASN A 17 -3.16 -14.47 -27.35
N LYS A 18 -2.84 -13.69 -26.30
CA LYS A 18 -2.39 -14.29 -25.02
C LYS A 18 -3.60 -14.54 -24.13
N ASP A 19 -3.69 -15.73 -23.54
CA ASP A 19 -4.68 -16.02 -22.50
C ASP A 19 -4.32 -15.30 -21.19
N PHE A 20 -5.33 -14.94 -20.38
CA PHE A 20 -5.09 -14.23 -19.13
C PHE A 20 -4.31 -15.06 -18.12
N ALA A 21 -4.54 -16.38 -18.04
CA ALA A 21 -3.78 -17.28 -17.18
C ALA A 21 -2.31 -17.36 -17.58
N ASP A 22 -2.02 -17.38 -18.88
CA ASP A 22 -0.66 -17.34 -19.41
C ASP A 22 0.02 -16.00 -19.12
N TYR A 23 -0.72 -14.90 -19.22
CA TYR A 23 -0.22 -13.57 -18.87
C TYR A 23 0.17 -13.48 -17.39
N ILE A 24 -0.71 -13.93 -16.48
CA ILE A 24 -0.43 -13.96 -15.04
C ILE A 24 0.81 -14.81 -14.76
N SER A 25 0.88 -16.00 -15.35
CA SER A 25 2.02 -16.93 -15.20
C SER A 25 3.32 -16.36 -15.74
N SER A 26 3.26 -15.48 -16.75
CA SER A 26 4.45 -14.81 -17.29
C SER A 26 5.03 -13.76 -16.35
N ILE A 27 4.20 -13.17 -15.47
CA ILE A 27 4.62 -12.18 -14.48
C ILE A 27 5.07 -12.86 -13.20
N GLN A 28 4.31 -13.84 -12.74
CA GLN A 28 4.61 -14.59 -11.52
C GLN A 28 4.37 -16.09 -11.79
N PRO A 29 5.44 -16.85 -12.11
CA PRO A 29 5.34 -18.27 -12.44
C PRO A 29 4.75 -19.14 -11.33
N GLU A 30 4.88 -18.74 -10.06
CA GLU A 30 4.31 -19.48 -8.92
C GLU A 30 2.78 -19.56 -8.96
N TYR A 31 2.10 -18.63 -9.64
CA TYR A 31 0.66 -18.75 -9.84
C TYR A 31 0.29 -19.97 -10.69
N LYS A 32 1.20 -20.43 -11.56
CA LYS A 32 1.01 -21.63 -12.37
C LYS A 32 1.09 -22.85 -11.46
N GLY A 33 -0.05 -23.49 -11.23
CA GLY A 33 -0.19 -24.65 -10.34
C GLY A 33 -0.71 -24.32 -8.94
N MET A 34 -0.76 -23.03 -8.56
CA MET A 34 -1.48 -22.58 -7.36
C MET A 34 -2.95 -22.29 -7.62
N ILE A 35 -3.27 -21.73 -8.79
CA ILE A 35 -4.63 -21.34 -9.15
C ILE A 35 -5.04 -22.16 -10.38
N ASP A 36 -6.19 -22.83 -10.30
CA ASP A 36 -6.73 -23.60 -11.42
C ASP A 36 -7.18 -22.67 -12.55
N PRO A 37 -7.00 -23.02 -13.85
CA PRO A 37 -7.48 -22.20 -14.95
C PRO A 37 -8.99 -21.86 -14.88
N VAL A 38 -9.82 -22.77 -14.37
CA VAL A 38 -11.25 -22.53 -14.13
C VAL A 38 -11.45 -21.48 -13.05
N GLU A 39 -10.63 -21.48 -11.99
CA GLU A 39 -10.67 -20.45 -10.96
C GLU A 39 -10.24 -19.09 -11.50
N ILE A 40 -9.18 -19.02 -12.32
CA ILE A 40 -8.74 -17.79 -12.99
C ILE A 40 -9.87 -17.22 -13.86
N SER A 41 -10.52 -18.05 -14.68
CA SER A 41 -11.62 -17.61 -15.54
C SER A 41 -12.85 -17.15 -14.74
N THR A 42 -13.13 -17.78 -13.61
CA THR A 42 -14.21 -17.39 -12.69
C THR A 42 -13.92 -16.02 -12.06
N VAL A 43 -12.72 -15.82 -11.52
CA VAL A 43 -12.29 -14.54 -10.93
C VAL A 43 -12.29 -13.44 -11.99
N GLN A 44 -11.82 -13.74 -13.20
CA GLN A 44 -11.88 -12.81 -14.32
C GLN A 44 -13.31 -12.38 -14.63
N SER A 45 -14.26 -13.32 -14.66
CA SER A 45 -15.69 -13.01 -14.87
C SER A 45 -16.26 -12.15 -13.75
N GLN A 46 -15.92 -12.43 -12.49
CA GLN A 46 -16.34 -11.63 -11.34
C GLN A 46 -15.82 -10.18 -11.42
N ILE A 47 -14.55 -10.00 -11.81
CA ILE A 47 -13.96 -8.66 -12.01
C ILE A 47 -14.70 -7.90 -13.11
N LEU A 48 -14.95 -8.54 -14.26
CA LEU A 48 -15.57 -7.89 -15.41
C LEU A 48 -17.05 -7.55 -15.18
N THR A 49 -17.77 -8.41 -14.48
CA THR A 49 -19.21 -8.23 -14.21
C THR A 49 -19.50 -7.42 -12.96
N GLY A 50 -18.50 -7.23 -12.08
CA GLY A 50 -18.68 -6.68 -10.74
C GLY A 50 -19.39 -7.63 -9.77
N PHE A 51 -19.72 -8.86 -10.19
CA PHE A 51 -20.41 -9.84 -9.35
C PHE A 51 -19.50 -10.33 -8.23
N ASN A 52 -19.95 -10.24 -6.97
CA ASN A 52 -19.14 -10.54 -5.79
C ASN A 52 -17.76 -9.84 -5.76
N SER A 53 -17.67 -8.64 -6.36
CA SER A 53 -16.44 -7.85 -6.44
C SER A 53 -16.62 -6.47 -5.80
N PRO A 54 -16.75 -6.39 -4.45
CA PRO A 54 -16.94 -5.12 -3.76
C PRO A 54 -15.73 -4.19 -3.93
N LEU A 55 -15.99 -2.89 -4.09
CA LEU A 55 -14.95 -1.87 -4.13
C LEU A 55 -14.32 -1.67 -2.75
N THR A 56 -13.02 -1.38 -2.72
CA THR A 56 -12.28 -1.12 -1.48
C THR A 56 -11.22 -0.04 -1.67
N THR A 57 -10.99 0.75 -0.62
CA THR A 57 -9.88 1.71 -0.50
C THR A 57 -8.88 1.27 0.59
N SER A 58 -8.91 -0.02 0.95
CA SER A 58 -8.11 -0.56 2.05
C SER A 58 -6.63 -0.63 1.70
N MET A 59 -5.80 0.03 2.50
CA MET A 59 -4.34 -0.13 2.43
C MET A 59 -3.92 -1.58 2.69
N GLY A 60 -4.56 -2.29 3.62
CA GLY A 60 -4.26 -3.71 3.86
C GLY A 60 -4.42 -4.56 2.60
N ARG A 61 -5.51 -4.34 1.83
CA ARG A 61 -5.74 -5.05 0.57
C ARG A 61 -4.73 -4.70 -0.52
N LEU A 62 -4.21 -3.46 -0.54
CA LEU A 62 -3.11 -3.05 -1.42
C LEU A 62 -1.81 -3.77 -1.05
N PHE A 63 -1.47 -3.84 0.25
CA PHE A 63 -0.33 -4.62 0.74
C PHE A 63 -0.45 -6.11 0.37
N ASP A 64 -1.62 -6.71 0.54
CA ASP A 64 -1.86 -8.10 0.16
C ASP A 64 -1.65 -8.33 -1.34
N ALA A 65 -2.09 -7.38 -2.17
CA ALA A 65 -1.92 -7.45 -3.62
C ALA A 65 -0.44 -7.45 -4.02
N VAL A 66 0.35 -6.54 -3.45
CA VAL A 66 1.79 -6.45 -3.72
C VAL A 66 2.54 -7.67 -3.16
N SER A 67 2.20 -8.11 -1.95
CA SER A 67 2.82 -9.29 -1.31
C SER A 67 2.58 -10.58 -2.09
N SER A 68 1.35 -10.80 -2.57
CA SER A 68 1.03 -11.92 -3.46
C SER A 68 1.76 -11.80 -4.80
N LEU A 69 1.80 -10.60 -5.40
CA LEU A 69 2.49 -10.40 -6.68
C LEU A 69 3.98 -10.73 -6.59
N LEU A 70 4.62 -10.40 -5.47
CA LEU A 70 6.02 -10.71 -5.21
C LEU A 70 6.27 -12.17 -4.79
N GLY A 71 5.25 -13.03 -4.72
CA GLY A 71 5.41 -14.40 -4.26
C GLY A 71 5.94 -14.45 -2.83
N ILE A 72 5.42 -13.59 -1.95
CA ILE A 72 5.76 -13.57 -0.52
C ILE A 72 4.70 -14.36 0.25
N LYS A 73 3.43 -13.97 0.08
CA LYS A 73 2.27 -14.67 0.65
C LYS A 73 1.11 -14.65 -0.33
N HIS A 74 0.64 -15.84 -0.69
CA HIS A 74 -0.55 -16.03 -1.53
C HIS A 74 -1.81 -16.34 -0.69
N THR A 75 -1.61 -17.06 0.42
CA THR A 75 -2.64 -17.38 1.40
C THR A 75 -2.22 -16.86 2.76
N ILE A 76 -3.15 -16.29 3.51
CA ILE A 76 -2.93 -15.75 4.85
C ILE A 76 -3.66 -16.61 5.90
N SER A 77 -3.04 -16.79 7.05
CA SER A 77 -3.58 -17.50 8.21
C SER A 77 -4.13 -16.55 9.27
N PHE A 78 -3.71 -15.28 9.22
CA PHE A 78 -4.18 -14.21 10.10
C PHE A 78 -4.12 -12.85 9.38
N GLU A 79 -4.83 -11.87 9.94
CA GLU A 79 -4.89 -10.52 9.37
C GLU A 79 -3.52 -9.82 9.45
N GLY A 80 -3.08 -9.23 8.33
CA GLY A 80 -1.81 -8.52 8.24
C GLY A 80 -0.59 -9.39 7.91
N GLU A 81 -0.72 -10.72 7.83
CA GLU A 81 0.41 -11.63 7.57
C GLU A 81 1.18 -11.26 6.28
N ALA A 82 0.46 -10.95 5.19
CA ALA A 82 1.08 -10.60 3.92
C ALA A 82 1.80 -9.25 3.98
N ALA A 83 1.28 -8.29 4.75
CA ALA A 83 1.89 -6.98 4.97
C ALA A 83 3.18 -7.10 5.80
N ILE A 84 3.16 -7.90 6.87
CA ILE A 84 4.34 -8.22 7.70
C ILE A 84 5.41 -8.89 6.82
N GLY A 85 5.01 -9.89 6.02
CA GLY A 85 5.93 -10.56 5.11
C GLY A 85 6.58 -9.59 4.12
N LEU A 86 5.83 -8.61 3.62
CA LEU A 86 6.34 -7.59 2.71
C LEU A 86 7.33 -6.65 3.40
N GLU A 87 7.01 -6.18 4.62
CA GLU A 87 7.91 -5.38 5.45
C GLU A 87 9.25 -6.09 5.71
N MET A 88 9.19 -7.36 6.12
CA MET A 88 10.38 -8.18 6.38
C MET A 88 11.28 -8.35 5.14
N LYS A 89 10.75 -8.17 3.92
CA LYS A 89 11.55 -8.25 2.70
C LYS A 89 12.41 -7.02 2.43
N ILE A 90 12.15 -5.86 3.02
CA ILE A 90 12.97 -4.65 2.80
C ILE A 90 14.46 -4.94 3.10
N GLY A 91 14.73 -5.70 4.16
CA GLY A 91 16.07 -6.13 4.54
C GLY A 91 16.86 -5.05 5.30
N GLU A 92 17.78 -5.51 6.16
CA GLU A 92 18.49 -4.66 7.13
C GLU A 92 19.30 -3.53 6.49
N LYS A 93 19.92 -3.75 5.33
CA LYS A 93 20.73 -2.72 4.66
C LYS A 93 19.88 -1.52 4.22
N LEU A 94 18.69 -1.78 3.66
CA LEU A 94 17.78 -0.72 3.23
C LEU A 94 17.11 -0.07 4.45
N TYR A 95 16.76 -0.85 5.48
CA TYR A 95 16.29 -0.33 6.76
C TYR A 95 17.33 0.59 7.41
N GLY A 96 18.60 0.19 7.42
CA GLY A 96 19.71 0.95 8.01
C GLY A 96 19.90 2.33 7.38
N SER A 97 19.52 2.51 6.11
CA SER A 97 19.52 3.84 5.48
C SER A 97 18.49 4.81 6.07
N LEU A 98 17.48 4.31 6.81
CA LEU A 98 16.58 5.15 7.60
C LEU A 98 17.22 5.71 8.88
N LEU A 99 18.24 5.02 9.41
CA LEU A 99 18.85 5.38 10.70
C LEU A 99 19.67 6.68 10.64
N ASP A 100 19.90 7.23 9.45
CA ASP A 100 20.58 8.51 9.27
C ASP A 100 19.72 9.73 9.71
N ARG A 101 18.46 9.52 10.15
CA ARG A 101 17.54 10.44 10.87
C ARG A 101 17.44 11.89 10.36
N ASN A 102 17.78 12.12 9.11
CA ASN A 102 17.68 13.43 8.44
C ASN A 102 17.03 13.29 7.07
N ILE A 103 16.00 12.45 6.98
CA ILE A 103 15.29 12.22 5.73
C ILE A 103 14.29 13.36 5.54
N LEU A 104 14.71 14.38 4.80
CA LEU A 104 13.84 15.49 4.38
C LEU A 104 12.93 15.11 3.21
N LYS A 105 13.38 14.18 2.37
CA LYS A 105 12.67 13.72 1.17
C LYS A 105 13.14 12.32 0.77
N ILE A 106 12.27 11.60 0.07
CA ILE A 106 12.63 10.35 -0.58
C ILE A 106 13.08 10.63 -2.01
N ASN A 107 14.24 10.10 -2.40
CA ASN A 107 14.74 10.28 -3.76
C ASN A 107 13.87 9.53 -4.78
N LYS A 108 13.78 10.06 -6.00
CA LYS A 108 12.93 9.50 -7.06
C LYS A 108 13.25 8.03 -7.39
N ASN A 109 14.51 7.61 -7.27
CA ASN A 109 14.94 6.23 -7.49
C ASN A 109 14.57 5.27 -6.34
N GLN A 110 14.17 5.80 -5.18
CA GLN A 110 13.81 5.04 -3.99
C GLN A 110 12.30 4.88 -3.82
N ARG A 111 11.50 5.30 -4.79
CA ARG A 111 10.03 5.20 -4.79
C ARG A 111 9.48 5.01 -6.20
N TYR A 112 8.19 4.73 -6.28
CA TYR A 112 7.43 4.75 -7.52
C TYR A 112 6.87 6.14 -7.79
N GLY A 113 6.68 6.44 -9.08
CA GLY A 113 5.87 7.56 -9.50
C GLY A 113 4.40 7.30 -9.17
N THR A 114 3.69 8.34 -8.74
CA THR A 114 2.24 8.29 -8.51
C THR A 114 1.67 9.64 -8.86
N VAL A 115 0.41 9.65 -9.29
CA VAL A 115 -0.38 10.86 -9.45
C VAL A 115 -1.31 10.97 -8.25
N LEU A 116 -1.43 12.19 -7.71
CA LEU A 116 -2.38 12.52 -6.68
C LEU A 116 -3.42 13.44 -7.29
N GLU A 117 -4.62 12.91 -7.50
CA GLU A 117 -5.73 13.67 -8.08
C GLU A 117 -6.68 14.12 -6.98
N LYS A 118 -7.35 15.27 -7.20
CA LYS A 118 -8.38 15.76 -6.31
C LYS A 118 -9.73 15.60 -6.98
N TYR A 119 -10.59 14.77 -6.39
CA TYR A 119 -11.95 14.53 -6.87
C TYR A 119 -12.95 14.78 -5.73
N ASN A 120 -13.89 15.72 -5.93
CA ASN A 120 -14.88 16.10 -4.92
C ASN A 120 -14.28 16.32 -3.52
N GLU A 121 -13.25 17.17 -3.45
CA GLU A 121 -12.49 17.50 -2.23
C GLU A 121 -11.68 16.34 -1.59
N LYS A 122 -11.72 15.14 -2.17
CA LYS A 122 -10.95 13.99 -1.71
C LYS A 122 -9.70 13.83 -2.56
N PHE A 123 -8.61 13.40 -1.92
CA PHE A 123 -7.44 12.92 -2.64
C PHE A 123 -7.66 11.49 -3.10
N VAL A 124 -7.36 11.24 -4.36
CA VAL A 124 -7.36 9.92 -4.98
C VAL A 124 -5.94 9.66 -5.47
N ILE A 125 -5.37 8.56 -5.00
CA ILE A 125 -4.05 8.10 -5.39
C ILE A 125 -4.23 7.16 -6.58
N ASP A 126 -3.48 7.38 -7.65
CA ASP A 126 -3.37 6.41 -8.75
C ASP A 126 -2.48 5.24 -8.34
N ASP A 127 -3.08 4.29 -7.60
CA ASP A 127 -2.43 3.06 -7.16
C ASP A 127 -2.13 2.10 -8.34
N PHE A 128 -2.83 2.25 -9.45
CA PHE A 128 -2.60 1.48 -10.66
C PHE A 128 -1.24 1.83 -11.29
N SER A 129 -0.88 3.11 -11.38
CA SER A 129 0.47 3.52 -11.83
C SER A 129 1.59 2.94 -10.97
N ILE A 130 1.38 2.87 -9.65
CA ILE A 130 2.32 2.24 -8.72
C ILE A 130 2.45 0.75 -9.05
N PHE A 131 1.32 0.07 -9.22
CA PHE A 131 1.28 -1.36 -9.52
C PHE A 131 1.93 -1.70 -10.87
N THR A 132 1.71 -0.89 -11.89
CA THR A 132 2.36 -1.03 -13.21
C THR A 132 3.88 -0.99 -13.12
N GLN A 133 4.43 -0.05 -12.34
CA GLN A 133 5.87 0.04 -12.13
C GLN A 133 6.42 -1.14 -11.32
N ILE A 134 5.65 -1.66 -10.36
CA ILE A 134 6.01 -2.88 -9.62
C ILE A 134 6.10 -4.08 -10.59
N VAL A 135 5.10 -4.27 -11.46
CA VAL A 135 5.12 -5.34 -12.47
C VAL A 135 6.32 -5.18 -13.41
N ASN A 136 6.64 -3.95 -13.82
CA ASN A 136 7.83 -3.68 -14.63
C ASN A 136 9.12 -4.06 -13.89
N ASP A 137 9.27 -3.73 -12.61
CA ASP A 137 10.43 -4.12 -11.80
C ASP A 137 10.56 -5.66 -11.69
N ILE A 138 9.44 -6.37 -11.54
CA ILE A 138 9.41 -7.84 -11.53
C ILE A 138 9.89 -8.41 -12.87
N GLN A 139 9.39 -7.89 -13.99
CA GLN A 139 9.80 -8.32 -15.33
C GLN A 139 11.29 -8.07 -15.60
N HIS A 140 11.85 -7.01 -15.02
CA HIS A 140 13.29 -6.70 -15.05
C HIS A 140 14.09 -7.44 -13.98
N LYS A 141 13.49 -8.41 -13.29
CA LYS A 141 14.12 -9.26 -12.27
C LYS A 141 14.78 -8.47 -11.14
N LYS A 142 14.16 -7.36 -10.74
CA LYS A 142 14.57 -6.62 -9.55
C LYS A 142 14.36 -7.46 -8.30
N GLU A 143 15.22 -7.25 -7.31
CA GLU A 143 15.14 -7.93 -6.03
C GLU A 143 13.83 -7.60 -5.31
N LYS A 144 13.20 -8.61 -4.69
CA LYS A 144 11.95 -8.42 -3.92
C LYS A 144 12.12 -7.38 -2.81
N SER A 145 13.32 -7.26 -2.26
CA SER A 145 13.69 -6.25 -1.24
C SER A 145 13.67 -4.83 -1.79
N GLU A 146 14.21 -4.60 -2.99
CA GLU A 146 14.20 -3.30 -3.66
C GLU A 146 12.76 -2.86 -3.96
N ILE A 147 11.92 -3.79 -4.45
CA ILE A 147 10.51 -3.51 -4.76
C ILE A 147 9.74 -3.19 -3.48
N SER A 148 9.88 -4.00 -2.43
CA SER A 148 9.22 -3.75 -1.14
C SER A 148 9.63 -2.40 -0.57
N PHE A 149 10.93 -2.08 -0.59
CA PHE A 149 11.46 -0.79 -0.16
C PHE A 149 10.84 0.38 -0.93
N LYS A 150 10.84 0.32 -2.27
CA LYS A 150 10.23 1.36 -3.12
C LYS A 150 8.74 1.51 -2.86
N PHE A 151 8.02 0.40 -2.64
CA PHE A 151 6.59 0.43 -2.34
C PHE A 151 6.30 1.17 -1.02
N HIS A 152 6.95 0.79 0.09
CA HIS A 152 6.76 1.46 1.38
C HIS A 152 7.15 2.94 1.32
N ASN A 153 8.26 3.26 0.66
CA ASN A 153 8.69 4.63 0.44
C ASN A 153 7.67 5.44 -0.35
N THR A 154 7.03 4.83 -1.35
CA THR A 154 5.98 5.50 -2.13
C THR A 154 4.81 5.90 -1.22
N LEU A 155 4.38 5.00 -0.33
CA LEU A 155 3.30 5.28 0.61
C LEU A 155 3.67 6.40 1.59
N ALA A 156 4.88 6.36 2.15
CA ALA A 156 5.34 7.42 3.05
C ALA A 156 5.45 8.79 2.36
N GLN A 157 5.90 8.81 1.10
CA GLN A 157 5.91 10.05 0.30
C GLN A 157 4.50 10.58 0.05
N ILE A 158 3.53 9.71 -0.25
CA ILE A 158 2.13 10.10 -0.43
C ILE A 158 1.57 10.75 0.84
N VAL A 159 1.86 10.16 2.02
CA VAL A 159 1.44 10.72 3.32
C VAL A 159 2.02 12.12 3.50
N LEU A 160 3.31 12.32 3.21
CA LEU A 160 3.95 13.64 3.29
C LEU A 160 3.33 14.65 2.32
N ASP A 161 3.11 14.25 1.06
CA ASP A 161 2.59 15.13 0.01
C ASP A 161 1.16 15.60 0.33
N ILE A 162 0.28 14.67 0.75
CA ILE A 162 -1.08 15.01 1.21
C ILE A 162 -1.02 15.93 2.44
N SER A 163 -0.15 15.64 3.39
CA SER A 163 -0.01 16.44 4.62
C SER A 163 0.43 17.87 4.33
N LYS A 164 1.41 18.05 3.43
CA LYS A 164 1.86 19.38 2.96
C LYS A 164 0.72 20.16 2.32
N TYR A 165 -0.02 19.51 1.41
CA TYR A 165 -1.16 20.15 0.79
C TYR A 165 -2.21 20.58 1.82
N VAL A 166 -2.58 19.69 2.75
CA VAL A 166 -3.59 20.01 3.79
C VAL A 166 -3.13 21.17 4.68
N ARG A 167 -1.84 21.23 5.03
CA ARG A 167 -1.27 22.35 5.77
C ARG A 167 -1.39 23.67 5.01
N GLU A 168 -1.05 23.69 3.73
CA GLU A 168 -1.14 24.91 2.90
C GLU A 168 -2.57 25.46 2.83
N GLN A 169 -3.58 24.58 2.82
CA GLN A 169 -4.98 25.00 2.70
C GLN A 169 -5.63 25.35 4.04
N ASN A 170 -5.20 24.73 5.15
CA ASN A 170 -5.92 24.77 6.43
C ASN A 170 -5.08 25.21 7.62
N ASN A 171 -3.78 25.46 7.42
CA ASN A 171 -2.81 25.76 8.47
C ASN A 171 -2.75 24.70 9.59
N ILE A 172 -2.91 23.42 9.22
CA ILE A 172 -2.86 22.27 10.14
C ILE A 172 -1.45 21.69 10.14
N GLU A 173 -0.83 21.62 11.33
CA GLU A 173 0.54 21.12 11.52
C GLU A 173 0.59 19.84 12.38
N ASN A 174 -0.48 19.52 13.09
CA ASN A 174 -0.58 18.32 13.91
C ASN A 174 -1.06 17.14 13.05
N ILE A 175 -0.32 16.04 13.05
CA ILE A 175 -0.66 14.82 12.30
C ILE A 175 -0.73 13.64 13.27
N ALA A 176 -1.82 12.90 13.22
CA ALA A 176 -1.95 11.63 13.94
C ALA A 176 -1.87 10.45 12.97
N LEU A 177 -0.90 9.55 13.18
CA LEU A 177 -0.76 8.29 12.44
C LEU A 177 -1.38 7.15 13.26
N SER A 178 -2.44 6.53 12.74
CA SER A 178 -3.22 5.49 13.42
C SER A 178 -3.83 4.52 12.39
N GLY A 179 -4.33 3.37 12.86
CA GLY A 179 -4.82 2.27 12.03
C GLY A 179 -3.79 1.14 11.91
N GLY A 180 -4.28 -0.09 11.67
CA GLY A 180 -3.46 -1.30 11.66
C GLY A 180 -2.28 -1.28 10.67
N VAL A 181 -2.37 -0.50 9.59
CA VAL A 181 -1.26 -0.34 8.62
C VAL A 181 0.01 0.23 9.28
N PHE A 182 -0.12 1.05 10.32
CA PHE A 182 1.01 1.61 11.06
C PHE A 182 1.54 0.68 12.16
N GLN A 183 1.09 -0.58 12.21
CA GLN A 183 1.87 -1.63 12.89
C GLN A 183 3.14 -2.00 12.11
N ASN A 184 3.19 -1.64 10.82
CA ASN A 184 4.39 -1.71 10.01
C ASN A 184 5.40 -0.67 10.54
N THR A 185 6.47 -1.16 11.15
CA THR A 185 7.42 -0.32 11.88
C THR A 185 8.23 0.52 10.90
N TYR A 186 8.65 -0.07 9.77
CA TYR A 186 9.34 0.67 8.72
C TYR A 186 8.52 1.88 8.22
N LEU A 187 7.25 1.66 7.90
CA LEU A 187 6.37 2.69 7.37
C LEU A 187 6.07 3.76 8.42
N LEU A 188 5.83 3.36 9.68
CA LEU A 188 5.58 4.30 10.77
C LEU A 188 6.80 5.19 11.03
N ASP A 189 7.99 4.59 11.16
CA ASP A 189 9.25 5.31 11.41
C ASP A 189 9.55 6.27 10.26
N LEU A 190 9.45 5.81 9.00
CA LEU A 190 9.70 6.65 7.83
C LEU A 190 8.70 7.79 7.72
N CYS A 191 7.40 7.55 7.96
CA CYS A 191 6.40 8.60 7.99
C CYS A 191 6.70 9.63 9.09
N PHE A 192 7.06 9.16 10.29
CA PHE A 192 7.40 10.02 11.42
C PHE A 192 8.58 10.94 11.07
N GLU A 193 9.70 10.36 10.64
CA GLU A 193 10.91 11.10 10.27
C GLU A 193 10.65 12.09 9.13
N LEU A 194 9.94 11.69 8.08
CA LEU A 194 9.62 12.59 6.97
C LEU A 194 8.74 13.77 7.41
N LEU A 195 7.72 13.51 8.20
CA LEU A 195 6.79 14.55 8.63
C LEU A 195 7.45 15.50 9.64
N ASP A 196 8.15 14.98 10.63
CA ASP A 196 8.86 15.78 11.65
C ASP A 196 9.92 16.68 11.00
N ASN A 197 10.76 16.12 10.12
CA ASN A 197 11.76 16.90 9.38
C ASN A 197 11.14 17.92 8.39
N ASN A 198 9.84 17.83 8.09
CA ASN A 198 9.11 18.81 7.29
C ASN A 198 8.25 19.76 8.15
N GLY A 199 8.50 19.82 9.45
CA GLY A 199 7.90 20.79 10.39
C GLY A 199 6.49 20.42 10.84
N PHE A 200 6.12 19.15 10.76
CA PHE A 200 4.87 18.67 11.35
C PHE A 200 5.09 18.16 12.77
N LYS A 201 4.07 18.29 13.61
CA LYS A 201 4.05 17.65 14.92
C LYS A 201 3.31 16.32 14.82
N VAL A 202 4.06 15.23 14.88
CA VAL A 202 3.54 13.87 14.64
C VAL A 202 3.17 13.18 15.95
N TYR A 203 2.00 12.53 15.95
CA TYR A 203 1.49 11.73 17.05
C TYR A 203 1.17 10.33 16.55
N SER A 204 1.38 9.32 17.39
CA SER A 204 0.88 7.97 17.16
C SER A 204 0.46 7.32 18.49
N ASN A 205 -0.17 6.17 18.43
CA ASN A 205 -0.64 5.49 19.63
C ASN A 205 0.52 4.82 20.36
N PHE A 206 0.69 5.14 21.64
CA PHE A 206 1.69 4.52 22.51
C PHE A 206 1.06 3.70 23.64
N LYS A 207 0.03 4.26 24.30
CA LYS A 207 -0.65 3.62 25.44
C LYS A 207 -1.81 2.70 25.05
N VAL A 208 -2.23 2.78 23.79
CA VAL A 208 -3.26 1.91 23.21
C VAL A 208 -2.77 1.37 21.88
N PRO A 209 -3.28 0.22 21.42
CA PRO A 209 -2.93 -0.30 20.11
C PRO A 209 -3.34 0.67 18.99
N VAL A 210 -2.54 0.73 17.92
CA VAL A 210 -2.90 1.44 16.67
C VAL A 210 -3.99 0.73 15.86
N ASN A 211 -4.26 -0.54 16.17
CA ASN A 211 -5.23 -1.39 15.49
C ASN A 211 -6.63 -1.30 16.15
N ASP A 212 -7.53 -2.18 15.73
CA ASP A 212 -8.93 -2.18 16.16
C ASP A 212 -9.11 -2.35 17.68
N GLY A 213 -8.12 -2.89 18.38
CA GLY A 213 -8.09 -2.93 19.85
C GLY A 213 -8.11 -1.56 20.53
N GLY A 214 -7.72 -0.49 19.82
CA GLY A 214 -7.75 0.90 20.29
C GLY A 214 -9.03 1.67 19.96
N ILE A 215 -9.93 1.14 19.11
CA ILE A 215 -11.09 1.87 18.58
C ILE A 215 -12.04 2.32 19.68
N SER A 216 -12.26 1.48 20.70
CA SER A 216 -13.21 1.76 21.80
C SER A 216 -12.87 3.04 22.56
N LEU A 217 -11.57 3.36 22.72
CA LEU A 217 -11.13 4.60 23.35
C LEU A 217 -11.53 5.83 22.52
N GLY A 218 -11.28 5.78 21.21
CA GLY A 218 -11.67 6.85 20.29
C GLY A 218 -13.19 7.08 20.28
N GLN A 219 -13.96 6.00 20.27
CA GLN A 219 -15.42 6.05 20.36
C GLN A 219 -15.90 6.68 21.67
N ALA A 220 -15.35 6.26 22.81
CA ALA A 220 -15.69 6.82 24.12
C ALA A 220 -15.36 8.31 24.21
N TYR A 221 -14.19 8.73 23.71
CA TYR A 221 -13.80 10.14 23.67
C TYR A 221 -14.76 10.97 22.81
N MET A 222 -15.04 10.54 21.58
CA MET A 222 -15.96 11.25 20.68
C MET A 222 -17.39 11.32 21.24
N ALA A 223 -17.86 10.26 21.91
CA ALA A 223 -19.16 10.27 22.58
C ALA A 223 -19.20 11.27 23.74
N SER A 224 -18.10 11.40 24.49
CA SER A 224 -18.02 12.35 25.60
C SER A 224 -18.10 13.81 25.12
N LEU A 225 -17.45 14.14 24.01
CA LEU A 225 -17.51 15.47 23.40
C LEU A 225 -18.93 15.84 22.94
N LYS A 226 -19.65 14.90 22.31
CA LYS A 226 -21.04 15.12 21.85
C LYS A 226 -22.05 15.33 22.99
N LYS A 227 -21.73 14.89 24.20
CA LYS A 227 -22.60 15.09 25.38
C LYS A 227 -22.39 16.45 26.05
N ILE A 228 -21.28 17.11 25.75
CA ILE A 228 -20.88 18.39 26.36
C ILE A 228 -21.21 19.58 25.43
N SER A 229 -21.48 19.32 24.14
CA SER A 229 -22.03 20.26 23.16
C SER A 229 -23.55 20.29 23.15
#